data_AF-A0A8S9YLM8-F1
#
_entry.id   AF-A0A8S9YLM8-F1
#
_cell.length_a   1.000
_cell.length_b   1.000
_cell.length_c   1.000
_cell.angle_alpha   90.00
_cell.angle_beta   90.00
_cell.angle_gamma   90.00
#
_symmetry.space_group_name_H-M   'P 1'
#
loop_
_entity.id
_entity.type
_entity.pdbx_description
1 polymer ?
#
loop_
_entity_poly.entity_id
_entity_poly.type
_entity_poly.pdbx_seq_one_letter_code
_entity_poly.pdbx_strand_id
1 'polypeptide(L)'
;MTTVLNYFDCLLRKDDFETLAEGCWINDNIISFVLEYLRHNVLLKRNDILLLDPPLTQIVKLSDTDSAFSLLDSLNCRDKDWIFHIINDSPSATKSGGTHWSLLLVSRPLCATFHLDSLSSDANCDSAGLVARSMALYFNNPTLENVQRLDVVEQINSSDCGVYTIMNSSTPVHPFVKWGQNETHVYLSVQLSDVENVKVNIEDETLTFSATGNGSHGRGPYEFKLDYFLPVIAQQSRYAITGRAVVIRLCKELRETWSRLTIQSERLPWARLDFDLYQFDVSDLEQSDTEDVNLGVKVIHPTKEERERHNAEMKALEDEEEWEAFVKILKNPLTIYLLLFNMFQFAGFLCVCGMLVRFLPTGGDTAKDDWYEMVIDRLVLVQLIAFLEPLHVLLRSTYLKDISESDLVHKLTPHLIGQTVLFFIEGKLIVRALPLLIKSGRFSYPMPNSLNMSFDLPSFLHVYLLCMLPAFYHLMRYMYVQRRRVIGPRPRVGADQMGFLSSIPWLRSIVGANRHKQSTLDRTNALANKHNRLAHTSQLSKLS
;
A
#
# COMPACT_ATOMS: atom_id res chain seq x y z
N MET A 1 -26.60 -13.76 -17.58
CA MET A 1 -25.36 -12.95 -17.60
C MET A 1 -25.65 -11.66 -18.33
N THR A 2 -25.46 -10.53 -17.66
CA THR A 2 -25.77 -9.19 -18.20
C THR A 2 -24.53 -8.63 -18.88
N THR A 3 -24.65 -8.24 -20.16
CA THR A 3 -23.59 -7.52 -20.87
C THR A 3 -23.47 -6.11 -20.31
N VAL A 4 -22.24 -5.68 -20.02
CA VAL A 4 -21.93 -4.33 -19.53
C VAL A 4 -21.43 -3.45 -20.67
N LEU A 5 -20.53 -3.97 -21.50
CA LEU A 5 -19.92 -3.23 -22.61
C LEU A 5 -19.74 -4.12 -23.84
N ASN A 6 -20.00 -3.58 -25.01
CA ASN A 6 -19.66 -4.16 -26.30
C ASN A 6 -18.81 -3.13 -27.07
N TYR A 7 -17.53 -3.42 -27.26
CA TYR A 7 -16.55 -2.50 -27.84
C TYR A 7 -15.64 -3.25 -28.81
N PHE A 8 -15.87 -3.03 -30.12
CA PHE A 8 -15.19 -3.76 -31.21
C PHE A 8 -15.17 -5.28 -30.96
N ASP A 9 -13.99 -5.89 -30.87
CA ASP A 9 -13.84 -7.35 -30.68
C ASP A 9 -14.00 -7.79 -29.21
N CYS A 10 -14.28 -6.85 -28.29
CA CYS A 10 -14.40 -7.11 -26.87
C CYS A 10 -15.86 -7.02 -26.37
N LEU A 11 -16.30 -8.07 -25.67
CA LEU A 11 -17.60 -8.13 -25.01
C LEU A 11 -17.40 -8.33 -23.50
N LEU A 12 -17.59 -7.27 -22.72
CA LEU A 12 -17.49 -7.34 -21.26
C LEU A 12 -18.86 -7.64 -20.64
N ARG A 13 -18.87 -8.66 -19.78
CA ARG A 13 -20.01 -9.05 -18.95
C ARG A 13 -19.83 -8.48 -17.54
N LYS A 14 -20.90 -8.57 -16.76
CA LYS A 14 -20.89 -8.14 -15.36
C LYS A 14 -19.75 -8.80 -14.56
N ASP A 15 -19.57 -10.09 -14.73
CA ASP A 15 -18.54 -10.86 -14.02
C ASP A 15 -17.12 -10.39 -14.40
N ASP A 16 -16.89 -9.94 -15.64
CA ASP A 16 -15.60 -9.35 -16.06
C ASP A 16 -15.39 -8.00 -15.38
N PHE A 17 -16.42 -7.16 -15.35
CA PHE A 17 -16.36 -5.85 -14.69
C PHE A 17 -16.11 -5.97 -13.19
N GLU A 18 -16.68 -6.99 -12.53
CA GLU A 18 -16.46 -7.27 -11.11
C GLU A 18 -14.99 -7.64 -10.80
N THR A 19 -14.19 -8.07 -11.79
CA THR A 19 -12.74 -8.30 -11.59
C THR A 19 -11.91 -7.04 -11.38
N LEU A 20 -12.47 -5.86 -11.69
CA LEU A 20 -11.84 -4.56 -11.41
C LEU A 20 -12.00 -4.11 -9.95
N ALA A 21 -12.80 -4.83 -9.14
CA ALA A 21 -12.94 -4.52 -7.72
C ALA A 21 -11.59 -4.70 -6.98
N GLU A 22 -11.40 -3.92 -5.92
CA GLU A 22 -10.17 -3.94 -5.14
C GLU A 22 -9.84 -5.35 -4.62
N GLY A 23 -8.58 -5.77 -4.81
CA GLY A 23 -8.09 -7.09 -4.40
C GLY A 23 -8.48 -8.25 -5.31
N CYS A 24 -9.31 -8.04 -6.33
CA CYS A 24 -9.61 -9.04 -7.35
C CYS A 24 -8.50 -9.13 -8.40
N TRP A 25 -8.38 -10.30 -9.04
CA TRP A 25 -7.46 -10.49 -10.16
C TRP A 25 -8.17 -10.15 -11.47
N ILE A 26 -7.58 -9.22 -12.21
CA ILE A 26 -8.05 -8.86 -13.54
C ILE A 26 -7.94 -10.07 -14.48
N ASN A 27 -9.00 -10.32 -15.24
CA ASN A 27 -9.04 -11.37 -16.23
C ASN A 27 -8.55 -10.92 -17.62
N ASP A 28 -8.43 -11.88 -18.52
CA ASP A 28 -8.03 -11.69 -19.91
C ASP A 28 -8.99 -10.77 -20.69
N ASN A 29 -10.30 -10.84 -20.44
CA ASN A 29 -11.30 -10.00 -21.13
C ASN A 29 -11.08 -8.50 -20.84
N ILE A 30 -10.78 -8.14 -19.59
CA ILE A 30 -10.50 -6.74 -19.23
C ILE A 30 -9.20 -6.26 -19.87
N ILE A 31 -8.13 -7.07 -19.85
CA ILE A 31 -6.86 -6.69 -20.50
C ILE A 31 -7.07 -6.53 -22.01
N SER A 32 -7.77 -7.47 -22.65
CA SER A 32 -8.09 -7.42 -24.08
C SER A 32 -8.87 -6.15 -24.43
N PHE A 33 -9.87 -5.80 -23.61
CA PHE A 33 -10.60 -4.55 -23.78
C PHE A 33 -9.70 -3.32 -23.73
N VAL A 34 -8.75 -3.26 -22.79
CA VAL A 34 -7.84 -2.11 -22.72
C VAL A 34 -6.91 -2.06 -23.92
N LEU A 35 -6.37 -3.19 -24.38
CA LEU A 35 -5.56 -3.22 -25.60
C LEU A 35 -6.36 -2.79 -26.84
N GLU A 36 -7.62 -3.21 -26.94
CA GLU A 36 -8.54 -2.79 -28.00
C GLU A 36 -8.84 -1.30 -27.93
N TYR A 37 -9.05 -0.77 -26.72
CA TYR A 37 -9.19 0.66 -26.48
C TYR A 37 -7.93 1.43 -26.91
N LEU A 38 -6.74 0.95 -26.58
CA LEU A 38 -5.47 1.58 -26.99
C LEU A 38 -5.32 1.57 -28.51
N ARG A 39 -5.64 0.44 -29.16
CA ARG A 39 -5.60 0.25 -30.61
C ARG A 39 -6.47 1.29 -31.33
N HIS A 40 -7.69 1.52 -30.83
CA HIS A 40 -8.67 2.38 -31.49
C HIS A 40 -8.70 3.84 -31.04
N ASN A 41 -8.11 4.21 -29.90
CA ASN A 41 -8.14 5.60 -29.42
C ASN A 41 -6.75 6.25 -29.32
N VAL A 42 -5.71 5.46 -29.02
CA VAL A 42 -4.36 6.00 -28.76
C VAL A 42 -3.42 5.76 -29.94
N LEU A 43 -3.50 4.57 -30.56
CA LEU A 43 -2.55 4.13 -31.58
C LEU A 43 -3.05 4.28 -33.03
N LEU A 44 -4.10 5.07 -33.27
CA LEU A 44 -4.76 5.26 -34.59
C LEU A 44 -3.81 5.55 -35.77
N LYS A 45 -2.63 6.14 -35.51
CA LYS A 45 -1.64 6.50 -36.53
C LYS A 45 -0.37 5.64 -36.51
N ARG A 46 -0.27 4.66 -35.60
CA ARG A 46 0.92 3.81 -35.40
C ARG A 46 0.67 2.44 -36.00
N ASN A 47 1.09 2.27 -37.26
CA ASN A 47 1.00 0.99 -37.96
C ASN A 47 2.18 0.05 -37.67
N ASP A 48 3.20 0.56 -37.01
CA ASP A 48 4.43 -0.15 -36.63
C ASP A 48 4.31 -0.93 -35.32
N ILE A 49 3.23 -0.72 -34.56
CA ILE A 49 2.97 -1.39 -33.28
C ILE A 49 1.91 -2.49 -33.48
N LEU A 50 2.13 -3.64 -32.84
CA LEU A 50 1.16 -4.73 -32.72
C LEU A 50 0.96 -5.09 -31.25
N LEU A 51 -0.29 -5.02 -30.80
CA LEU A 51 -0.70 -5.46 -29.47
C LEU A 51 -1.39 -6.81 -29.60
N LEU A 52 -0.78 -7.89 -29.08
CA LEU A 52 -1.40 -9.20 -29.02
C LEU A 52 -2.15 -9.37 -27.69
N ASP A 53 -3.43 -9.66 -27.83
CA ASP A 53 -4.31 -9.94 -26.71
C ASP A 53 -3.84 -11.19 -25.93
N PRO A 54 -4.19 -11.32 -24.64
CA PRO A 54 -3.81 -12.49 -23.83
C PRO A 54 -4.10 -13.85 -24.49
N PRO A 55 -5.27 -14.09 -25.12
CA PRO A 55 -5.54 -15.36 -25.80
C PRO A 55 -4.60 -15.61 -27.00
N LEU A 56 -4.28 -14.57 -27.77
CA LEU A 56 -3.37 -14.69 -28.92
C LEU A 56 -1.94 -14.97 -28.47
N THR A 57 -1.50 -14.32 -27.39
CA THR A 57 -0.19 -14.58 -26.79
C THR A 57 -0.11 -16.01 -26.25
N GLN A 58 -1.19 -16.52 -25.64
CA GLN A 58 -1.24 -17.90 -25.16
C GLN A 58 -1.15 -18.92 -26.32
N ILE A 59 -1.75 -18.63 -27.47
CA ILE A 59 -1.58 -19.46 -28.68
C ILE A 59 -0.11 -19.46 -29.09
N VAL A 60 0.51 -18.29 -29.27
CA VAL A 60 1.95 -18.18 -29.65
C VAL A 60 2.87 -18.93 -28.67
N LYS A 61 2.51 -18.97 -27.38
CA LYS A 61 3.26 -19.65 -26.32
C LYS A 61 3.16 -21.17 -26.38
N LEU A 62 1.97 -21.72 -26.65
CA LEU A 62 1.65 -23.13 -26.42
C LEU A 62 1.38 -23.95 -27.69
N SER A 63 1.12 -23.32 -28.84
CA SER A 63 0.90 -24.03 -30.10
C SER A 63 2.22 -24.46 -30.76
N ASP A 64 2.11 -25.35 -31.75
CA ASP A 64 3.23 -25.65 -32.64
C ASP A 64 3.62 -24.43 -33.48
N THR A 65 4.85 -24.45 -34.00
CA THR A 65 5.43 -23.32 -34.75
C THR A 65 4.60 -22.95 -35.97
N ASP A 66 4.03 -23.92 -36.69
CA ASP A 66 3.27 -23.65 -37.91
C ASP A 66 1.97 -22.92 -37.58
N SER A 67 1.26 -23.38 -36.54
CA SER A 67 0.05 -22.71 -36.03
C SER A 67 0.36 -21.30 -35.51
N ALA A 68 1.43 -21.13 -34.73
CA ALA A 68 1.84 -19.82 -34.22
C ALA A 68 2.21 -18.86 -35.37
N PHE A 69 2.97 -19.32 -36.35
CA PHE A 69 3.42 -18.50 -37.48
C PHE A 69 2.26 -18.12 -38.39
N SER A 70 1.32 -19.03 -38.62
CA SER A 70 0.09 -18.75 -39.36
C SER A 70 -0.74 -17.64 -38.68
N LEU A 71 -0.88 -17.69 -37.35
CA LEU A 71 -1.52 -16.61 -36.58
C LEU A 71 -0.77 -15.28 -36.75
N LEU A 72 0.55 -15.27 -36.54
CA LEU A 72 1.37 -14.06 -36.65
C LEU A 72 1.35 -13.47 -38.07
N ASP A 73 1.35 -14.31 -39.10
CA ASP A 73 1.21 -13.90 -40.50
C ASP A 73 -0.17 -13.28 -40.76
N SER A 74 -1.25 -13.83 -40.20
CA SER A 74 -2.59 -13.25 -40.32
C SER A 74 -2.72 -11.86 -39.69
N LEU A 75 -1.85 -11.54 -38.72
CA LEU A 75 -1.78 -10.24 -38.06
C LEU A 75 -0.78 -9.27 -38.73
N ASN A 76 -0.19 -9.64 -39.87
CA ASN A 76 0.88 -8.90 -40.55
C ASN A 76 2.05 -8.56 -39.62
N CYS A 77 2.43 -9.48 -38.73
CA CYS A 77 3.47 -9.27 -37.72
C CYS A 77 4.84 -8.93 -38.34
N ARG A 78 5.12 -9.43 -39.56
CA ARG A 78 6.35 -9.11 -40.32
C ARG A 78 6.51 -7.64 -40.71
N ASP A 79 5.46 -6.83 -40.60
CA ASP A 79 5.53 -5.40 -40.94
C ASP A 79 5.62 -4.50 -39.70
N LYS A 80 5.70 -5.12 -38.51
CA LYS A 80 5.64 -4.43 -37.21
C LYS A 80 7.04 -4.30 -36.63
N ASP A 81 7.34 -3.14 -36.06
CA ASP A 81 8.61 -2.86 -35.39
C ASP A 81 8.55 -3.25 -33.91
N TRP A 82 7.38 -3.08 -33.28
CA TRP A 82 7.16 -3.28 -31.86
C TRP A 82 5.98 -4.22 -31.64
N ILE A 83 6.23 -5.36 -31.02
CA ILE A 83 5.21 -6.38 -30.77
C ILE A 83 5.08 -6.61 -29.27
N PHE A 84 3.89 -6.35 -28.73
CA PHE A 84 3.55 -6.48 -27.32
C PHE A 84 2.78 -7.77 -27.10
N HIS A 85 3.25 -8.57 -26.15
CA HIS A 85 2.67 -9.85 -25.74
C HIS A 85 2.29 -9.80 -24.27
N ILE A 86 1.02 -10.08 -23.96
CA ILE A 86 0.56 -10.23 -22.57
C ILE A 86 0.83 -11.65 -22.09
N ILE A 87 1.79 -11.79 -21.19
CA ILE A 87 2.25 -13.08 -20.69
C ILE A 87 1.42 -13.50 -19.48
N ASN A 88 1.00 -14.77 -19.51
CA ASN A 88 0.42 -15.49 -18.39
C ASN A 88 1.26 -16.72 -18.06
N ASP A 89 1.32 -17.11 -16.79
CA ASP A 89 2.07 -18.28 -16.30
C ASP A 89 1.33 -19.62 -16.50
N SER A 90 0.07 -19.61 -16.95
CA SER A 90 -0.71 -20.84 -17.17
C SER A 90 -0.01 -21.77 -18.18
N PRO A 91 0.32 -23.02 -17.81
CA PRO A 91 0.95 -23.98 -18.72
C PRO A 91 -0.08 -24.71 -19.60
N SER A 92 -1.38 -24.48 -19.40
CA SER A 92 -2.44 -25.23 -20.08
C SER A 92 -3.01 -24.49 -21.29
N ALA A 93 -3.19 -25.21 -22.39
CA ALA A 93 -3.94 -24.74 -23.56
C ALA A 93 -5.44 -25.05 -23.49
N THR A 94 -5.88 -25.91 -22.56
CA THR A 94 -7.25 -26.45 -22.53
C THR A 94 -8.00 -26.15 -21.23
N LYS A 95 -7.31 -25.79 -20.15
CA LYS A 95 -7.89 -25.40 -18.88
C LYS A 95 -7.64 -23.92 -18.60
N SER A 96 -8.68 -23.21 -18.21
CA SER A 96 -8.55 -21.87 -17.65
C SER A 96 -7.70 -21.90 -16.38
N GLY A 97 -6.79 -20.94 -16.24
CA GLY A 97 -5.85 -20.88 -15.13
C GLY A 97 -4.82 -19.78 -15.34
N GLY A 98 -3.77 -19.82 -14.53
CA GLY A 98 -2.78 -18.75 -14.43
C GLY A 98 -2.95 -17.95 -13.15
N THR A 99 -1.83 -17.51 -12.59
CA THR A 99 -1.77 -16.74 -11.35
C THR A 99 -1.08 -15.40 -11.49
N HIS A 100 -0.43 -15.14 -12.63
CA HIS A 100 0.37 -13.92 -12.79
C HIS A 100 0.39 -13.38 -14.22
N TRP A 101 0.24 -12.06 -14.34
CA TRP A 101 0.35 -11.32 -15.60
C TRP A 101 1.65 -10.54 -15.68
N SER A 102 2.26 -10.50 -16.87
CA SER A 102 3.40 -9.62 -17.16
C SER A 102 3.39 -9.21 -18.65
N LEU A 103 4.27 -8.30 -19.04
CA LEU A 103 4.37 -7.80 -20.41
C LEU A 103 5.70 -8.19 -21.05
N LEU A 104 5.66 -8.70 -22.27
CA LEU A 104 6.84 -8.95 -23.10
C LEU A 104 6.79 -8.05 -24.35
N LEU A 105 7.85 -7.30 -24.60
CA LEU A 105 8.01 -6.40 -25.74
C LEU A 105 9.12 -6.91 -26.66
N VAL A 106 8.76 -7.29 -27.87
CA VAL A 106 9.72 -7.65 -28.92
C VAL A 106 9.97 -6.43 -29.79
N SER A 107 11.21 -5.95 -29.80
CA SER A 107 11.64 -4.81 -30.62
C SER A 107 12.53 -5.31 -31.76
N ARG A 108 12.03 -5.19 -32.99
CA ARG A 108 12.82 -5.53 -34.18
C ARG A 108 13.92 -4.51 -34.50
N PRO A 109 13.69 -3.18 -34.40
CA PRO A 109 14.75 -2.20 -34.64
C PRO A 109 15.94 -2.36 -33.68
N LEU A 110 15.67 -2.78 -32.44
CA LEU A 110 16.71 -3.00 -31.42
C LEU A 110 17.26 -4.43 -31.41
N CYS A 111 16.68 -5.34 -32.20
CA CYS A 111 16.99 -6.77 -32.19
C CYS A 111 16.98 -7.36 -30.77
N ALA A 112 16.05 -6.90 -29.92
CA ALA A 112 16.01 -7.21 -28.50
C ALA A 112 14.58 -7.47 -28.01
N THR A 113 14.47 -8.31 -27.00
CA THR A 113 13.21 -8.62 -26.32
C THR A 113 13.30 -8.14 -24.88
N PHE A 114 12.28 -7.42 -24.40
CA PHE A 114 12.22 -6.85 -23.07
C PHE A 114 11.07 -7.44 -22.27
N HIS A 115 11.32 -7.87 -21.03
CA HIS A 115 10.31 -8.39 -20.13
C HIS A 115 10.07 -7.41 -18.98
N LEU A 116 8.83 -6.97 -18.84
CA LEU A 116 8.36 -6.03 -17.84
C LEU A 116 7.46 -6.80 -16.87
N ASP A 117 7.99 -7.08 -15.69
CA ASP A 117 7.29 -7.83 -14.65
C ASP A 117 7.29 -7.04 -13.34
N SER A 118 6.08 -6.78 -12.84
CA SER A 118 5.85 -6.03 -11.60
C SER A 118 6.11 -6.85 -10.34
N LEU A 119 6.21 -8.18 -10.44
CA LEU A 119 6.72 -9.00 -9.36
C LEU A 119 8.22 -9.17 -9.52
N SER A 120 8.99 -8.88 -8.46
CA SER A 120 10.44 -9.07 -8.43
C SER A 120 10.88 -10.54 -8.54
N SER A 121 9.93 -11.49 -8.44
CA SER A 121 10.17 -12.90 -8.70
C SER A 121 10.25 -13.18 -10.20
N ASP A 122 10.94 -14.25 -10.59
CA ASP A 122 11.01 -14.71 -11.99
C ASP A 122 9.76 -15.52 -12.39
N ALA A 123 8.58 -15.18 -11.84
CA ALA A 123 7.36 -16.00 -11.96
C ALA A 123 6.94 -16.25 -13.42
N ASN A 124 7.10 -15.25 -14.29
CA ASN A 124 6.77 -15.35 -15.71
C ASN A 124 7.99 -15.51 -16.63
N CYS A 125 9.21 -15.68 -16.08
CA CYS A 125 10.43 -15.74 -16.89
C CYS A 125 10.41 -16.88 -17.92
N ASP A 126 9.99 -18.08 -17.50
CA ASP A 126 9.90 -19.23 -18.41
C ASP A 126 8.85 -19.01 -19.52
N SER A 127 7.67 -18.50 -19.15
CA SER A 127 6.59 -18.20 -20.09
C SER A 127 7.00 -17.11 -21.10
N ALA A 128 7.68 -16.07 -20.64
CA ALA A 128 8.28 -15.05 -21.49
C ALA A 128 9.33 -15.63 -22.44
N GLY A 129 10.19 -16.53 -21.94
CA GLY A 129 11.21 -17.21 -22.74
C GLY A 129 10.62 -18.08 -23.85
N LEU A 130 9.51 -18.79 -23.60
CA LEU A 130 8.81 -19.58 -24.62
C LEU A 130 8.29 -18.72 -25.76
N VAL A 131 7.63 -17.59 -25.44
CA VAL A 131 7.16 -16.63 -26.46
C VAL A 131 8.33 -16.01 -27.20
N ALA A 132 9.39 -15.59 -26.50
CA ALA A 132 10.59 -15.01 -27.09
C ALA A 132 11.27 -15.98 -28.08
N ARG A 133 11.36 -17.26 -27.74
CA ARG A 133 11.87 -18.30 -28.65
C ARG A 133 10.99 -18.46 -29.89
N SER A 134 9.68 -18.49 -29.73
CA SER A 134 8.74 -18.55 -30.86
C SER A 134 8.95 -17.37 -31.81
N MET A 135 9.11 -16.16 -31.26
CA MET A 135 9.37 -14.94 -32.03
C MET A 135 10.76 -14.92 -32.68
N ALA A 136 11.79 -15.43 -32.01
CA ALA A 136 13.13 -15.59 -32.56
C ALA A 136 13.14 -16.51 -33.79
N LEU A 137 12.40 -17.62 -33.71
CA LEU A 137 12.22 -18.55 -34.84
C LEU A 137 11.41 -17.89 -35.97
N TYR A 138 10.32 -17.21 -35.64
CA TYR A 138 9.45 -16.54 -36.63
C TYR A 138 10.19 -15.50 -37.47
N PHE A 139 11.04 -14.69 -36.84
CA PHE A 139 11.84 -13.67 -37.51
C PHE A 139 13.20 -14.17 -38.01
N ASN A 140 13.54 -15.44 -37.78
CA ASN A 140 14.87 -16.00 -38.03
C ASN A 140 15.99 -15.12 -37.40
N ASN A 141 15.76 -14.66 -36.18
CA ASN A 141 16.67 -13.79 -35.44
C ASN A 141 16.90 -14.33 -34.01
N PRO A 142 18.02 -15.02 -33.75
CA PRO A 142 18.29 -15.64 -32.44
C PRO A 142 18.53 -14.61 -31.33
N THR A 143 18.83 -13.34 -31.63
CA THR A 143 19.03 -12.33 -30.59
C THR A 143 17.75 -12.04 -29.81
N LEU A 144 16.59 -12.30 -30.40
CA LEU A 144 15.29 -12.11 -29.76
C LEU A 144 15.00 -13.13 -28.66
N GLU A 145 15.72 -14.27 -28.63
CA GLU A 145 15.60 -15.25 -27.54
C GLU A 145 16.23 -14.72 -26.24
N ASN A 146 17.13 -13.72 -26.33
CA ASN A 146 17.72 -13.07 -25.17
C ASN A 146 16.75 -12.04 -24.56
N VAL A 147 15.96 -12.49 -23.59
CA VAL A 147 14.99 -11.66 -22.87
C VAL A 147 15.69 -10.81 -21.82
N GLN A 148 15.67 -9.50 -22.01
CA GLN A 148 16.18 -8.50 -21.08
C GLN A 148 15.08 -8.09 -20.11
N ARG A 149 15.29 -8.32 -18.81
CA ARG A 149 14.37 -7.83 -17.79
C ARG A 149 14.54 -6.32 -17.62
N LEU A 150 13.45 -5.55 -17.68
CA LEU A 150 13.46 -4.12 -17.42
C LEU A 150 12.99 -3.84 -16.00
N ASP A 151 13.66 -2.89 -15.35
CA ASP A 151 13.27 -2.39 -14.04
C ASP A 151 11.96 -1.58 -14.19
N VAL A 152 10.87 -2.14 -13.67
CA VAL A 152 9.55 -1.50 -13.64
C VAL A 152 9.11 -1.26 -12.20
N VAL A 153 8.03 -0.50 -12.04
CA VAL A 153 7.44 -0.30 -10.71
C VAL A 153 6.95 -1.65 -10.18
N GLU A 154 7.46 -2.04 -9.02
CA GLU A 154 7.06 -3.28 -8.37
C GLU A 154 5.69 -3.16 -7.71
N GLN A 155 4.86 -4.19 -7.85
CA GLN A 155 3.58 -4.27 -7.17
C GLN A 155 3.79 -4.48 -5.66
N ILE A 156 2.91 -3.88 -4.85
CA ILE A 156 2.97 -3.96 -3.38
C ILE A 156 1.96 -4.93 -2.78
N ASN A 157 1.10 -5.52 -3.62
CA ASN A 157 0.07 -6.49 -3.24
C ASN A 157 0.17 -7.75 -4.13
N SER A 158 -0.76 -8.67 -3.99
CA SER A 158 -0.78 -9.97 -4.70
C SER A 158 -1.81 -10.05 -5.83
N SER A 159 -2.41 -8.94 -6.25
CA SER A 159 -3.54 -8.92 -7.20
C SER A 159 -3.29 -8.06 -8.43
N ASP A 160 -2.49 -7.01 -8.33
CA ASP A 160 -2.49 -5.94 -9.31
C ASP A 160 -1.60 -6.21 -10.53
N CYS A 161 -0.99 -7.39 -10.65
CA CYS A 161 -0.12 -7.74 -11.78
C CYS A 161 -0.73 -7.40 -13.15
N GLY A 162 -2.05 -7.64 -13.32
CA GLY A 162 -2.80 -7.27 -14.53
C GLY A 162 -2.90 -5.76 -14.74
N VAL A 163 -3.11 -4.98 -13.67
CA VAL A 163 -3.13 -3.50 -13.72
C VAL A 163 -1.75 -2.97 -14.14
N TYR A 164 -0.68 -3.47 -13.53
CA TYR A 164 0.69 -3.07 -13.91
C TYR A 164 1.01 -3.45 -15.35
N THR A 165 0.56 -4.61 -15.81
CA THR A 165 0.69 -5.04 -17.20
C THR A 165 -0.02 -4.08 -18.15
N ILE A 166 -1.26 -3.69 -17.83
CA ILE A 166 -2.02 -2.67 -18.58
C ILE A 166 -1.27 -1.33 -18.58
N MET A 167 -0.82 -0.85 -17.42
CA MET A 167 -0.08 0.42 -17.30
C MET A 167 1.22 0.43 -18.10
N ASN A 168 1.96 -0.69 -18.11
CA ASN A 168 3.18 -0.85 -18.88
C ASN A 168 2.89 -0.93 -20.40
N SER A 169 1.72 -1.44 -20.80
CA SER A 169 1.30 -1.50 -22.22
C SER A 169 0.71 -0.18 -22.72
N SER A 170 0.16 0.64 -21.83
CA SER A 170 -0.68 1.78 -22.20
C SER A 170 0.09 3.05 -22.42
N THR A 171 1.35 3.17 -21.98
CA THR A 171 2.03 4.45 -21.77
C THR A 171 1.81 5.50 -22.88
N PRO A 172 0.92 6.49 -22.67
CA PRO A 172 1.35 7.86 -22.88
C PRO A 172 2.52 8.10 -21.92
N VAL A 173 3.61 8.57 -22.47
CA VAL A 173 4.86 8.77 -21.74
C VAL A 173 4.63 9.93 -20.77
N HIS A 174 4.36 9.62 -19.50
CA HIS A 174 4.16 10.63 -18.47
C HIS A 174 5.50 10.97 -17.81
N PRO A 175 5.81 12.25 -17.61
CA PRO A 175 7.04 12.62 -16.93
C PRO A 175 6.87 12.32 -15.45
N PHE A 176 7.95 11.90 -14.79
CA PHE A 176 7.91 11.74 -13.34
C PHE A 176 7.74 13.11 -12.69
N VAL A 177 6.70 13.29 -11.88
CA VAL A 177 6.39 14.57 -11.23
C VAL A 177 6.55 14.47 -9.73
N LYS A 178 7.32 15.38 -9.16
CA LYS A 178 7.42 15.57 -7.71
C LYS A 178 6.49 16.70 -7.30
N TRP A 179 5.75 16.57 -6.21
CA TRP A 179 4.90 17.64 -5.73
C TRP A 179 5.02 17.91 -4.24
N GLY A 180 4.86 19.17 -3.87
CA GLY A 180 4.83 19.66 -2.49
C GLY A 180 3.94 20.88 -2.38
N GLN A 181 3.76 21.40 -1.17
CA GLN A 181 2.92 22.56 -0.95
C GLN A 181 3.38 23.36 0.27
N ASN A 182 2.99 24.62 0.30
CA ASN A 182 2.95 25.44 1.51
C ASN A 182 1.53 25.99 1.70
N GLU A 183 1.34 26.93 2.61
CA GLU A 183 0.02 27.52 2.89
C GLU A 183 -0.59 28.23 1.67
N THR A 184 0.21 28.70 0.71
CA THR A 184 -0.25 29.60 -0.37
C THR A 184 -0.08 29.02 -1.77
N HIS A 185 0.74 28.00 -1.94
CA HIS A 185 1.14 27.46 -3.23
C HIS A 185 1.23 25.94 -3.22
N VAL A 186 1.00 25.35 -4.39
CA VAL A 186 1.36 23.96 -4.72
C VAL A 186 2.52 24.02 -5.72
N TYR A 187 3.54 23.21 -5.48
CA TYR A 187 4.72 23.11 -6.32
C TYR A 187 4.72 21.76 -7.03
N LEU A 188 4.88 21.77 -8.35
CA LEU A 188 5.09 20.59 -9.18
C LEU A 188 6.46 20.70 -9.83
N SER A 189 7.30 19.68 -9.69
CA SER A 189 8.60 19.59 -10.35
C SER A 189 8.58 18.39 -11.30
N VAL A 190 8.33 18.68 -12.57
CA VAL A 190 8.31 17.72 -13.68
C VAL A 190 9.75 17.38 -14.04
N GLN A 191 10.19 16.14 -13.77
CA GLN A 191 11.58 15.70 -13.94
C GLN A 191 11.89 15.41 -15.42
N LEU A 192 12.07 16.46 -16.20
CA LEU A 192 12.53 16.42 -17.59
C LEU A 192 13.78 17.29 -17.74
N SER A 193 14.84 16.70 -18.30
CA SER A 193 16.07 17.39 -18.69
C SER A 193 16.08 17.69 -20.19
N ASP A 194 16.85 18.68 -20.63
CA ASP A 194 16.98 19.08 -22.04
C ASP A 194 15.64 19.27 -22.76
N VAL A 195 14.76 20.10 -22.16
CA VAL A 195 13.36 20.21 -22.58
C VAL A 195 13.18 21.17 -23.76
N GLU A 196 12.43 20.73 -24.76
CA GLU A 196 12.04 21.45 -25.97
C GLU A 196 10.49 21.48 -26.11
N ASN A 197 9.95 22.47 -26.82
CA ASN A 197 8.51 22.59 -27.12
C ASN A 197 7.59 22.54 -25.89
N VAL A 198 7.98 23.20 -24.80
CA VAL A 198 7.20 23.24 -23.55
C VAL A 198 5.89 24.00 -23.76
N LYS A 199 4.77 23.33 -23.49
CA LYS A 199 3.41 23.88 -23.43
C LYS A 199 2.84 23.57 -22.06
N VAL A 200 2.62 24.62 -21.27
CA VAL A 200 1.94 24.52 -19.96
C VAL A 200 0.74 25.44 -20.02
N ASN A 201 -0.47 24.87 -19.95
CA ASN A 201 -1.70 25.63 -19.82
C ASN A 201 -2.27 25.41 -18.42
N ILE A 202 -2.32 26.49 -17.65
CA ILE A 202 -2.78 26.54 -16.26
C ILE A 202 -4.14 27.22 -16.28
N GLU A 203 -5.19 26.47 -15.98
CA GLU A 203 -6.54 26.96 -15.76
C GLU A 203 -6.83 26.97 -14.25
N ASP A 204 -8.00 27.47 -13.82
CA ASP A 204 -8.32 27.57 -12.39
C ASP A 204 -8.60 26.19 -11.76
N GLU A 205 -9.07 25.22 -12.55
CA GLU A 205 -9.41 23.86 -12.08
C GLU A 205 -8.54 22.76 -12.69
N THR A 206 -7.82 23.06 -13.78
CA THR A 206 -7.03 22.06 -14.52
C THR A 206 -5.65 22.56 -14.93
N LEU A 207 -4.72 21.62 -15.07
CA LEU A 207 -3.38 21.80 -15.63
C LEU A 207 -3.19 20.84 -16.79
N THR A 208 -2.73 21.36 -17.92
CA THR A 208 -2.27 20.55 -19.04
C THR A 208 -0.81 20.86 -19.36
N PHE A 209 0.00 19.81 -19.47
CA PHE A 209 1.43 19.89 -19.71
C PHE A 209 1.82 19.02 -20.90
N SER A 210 2.59 19.57 -21.83
CA SER A 210 3.19 18.83 -22.95
C SER A 210 4.59 19.37 -23.25
N ALA A 211 5.58 18.49 -23.37
CA ALA A 211 6.96 18.87 -23.71
C ALA A 211 7.76 17.68 -24.25
N THR A 212 8.81 17.95 -25.02
CA THR A 212 9.77 16.91 -25.45
C THR A 212 11.04 17.03 -24.61
N GLY A 213 11.54 15.95 -24.02
CA GLY A 213 12.76 16.01 -23.21
C GLY A 213 13.29 14.65 -22.81
N ASN A 214 14.34 14.65 -21.99
CA ASN A 214 14.93 13.47 -21.38
C ASN A 214 14.30 13.21 -20.00
N GLY A 215 13.42 12.20 -19.93
CA GLY A 215 12.75 11.77 -18.69
C GLY A 215 13.10 10.34 -18.27
N SER A 216 12.29 9.76 -17.38
CA SER A 216 12.44 8.37 -16.91
C SER A 216 12.38 7.33 -18.02
N HIS A 217 11.75 7.66 -19.15
CA HIS A 217 11.59 6.79 -20.31
C HIS A 217 12.49 7.20 -21.48
N GLY A 218 13.55 7.98 -21.22
CA GLY A 218 14.47 8.46 -22.25
C GLY A 218 13.99 9.73 -22.95
N ARG A 219 14.58 10.03 -24.12
CA ARG A 219 14.23 11.22 -24.92
C ARG A 219 12.93 10.98 -25.68
N GLY A 220 11.91 11.79 -25.42
CA GLY A 220 10.62 11.64 -26.10
C GLY A 220 9.62 12.74 -25.78
N PRO A 221 8.45 12.71 -26.42
CA PRO A 221 7.34 13.57 -26.05
C PRO A 221 6.71 13.08 -24.74
N TYR A 222 6.46 14.00 -23.82
CA TYR A 222 5.85 13.78 -22.52
C TYR A 222 4.61 14.67 -22.38
N GLU A 223 3.52 14.10 -21.90
CA GLU A 223 2.25 14.84 -21.72
C GLU A 223 1.51 14.36 -20.48
N PHE A 224 0.82 15.25 -19.77
CA PHE A 224 -0.15 14.87 -18.74
C PHE A 224 -1.23 15.95 -18.56
N LYS A 225 -2.39 15.53 -18.05
CA LYS A 225 -3.47 16.40 -17.57
C LYS A 225 -3.71 16.14 -16.09
N LEU A 226 -3.96 17.19 -15.32
CA LEU A 226 -4.18 17.15 -13.88
C LEU A 226 -5.36 18.05 -13.52
N ASP A 227 -6.42 17.47 -12.95
CA ASP A 227 -7.54 18.23 -12.37
C ASP A 227 -7.28 18.42 -10.87
N TYR A 228 -7.26 19.66 -10.40
CA TYR A 228 -6.80 19.98 -9.04
C TYR A 228 -7.74 19.50 -7.94
N PHE A 229 -7.19 19.29 -6.74
CA PHE A 229 -8.02 19.04 -5.55
C PHE A 229 -8.87 20.25 -5.17
N LEU A 230 -8.31 21.45 -5.22
CA LEU A 230 -9.01 22.72 -5.04
C LEU A 230 -8.58 23.72 -6.11
N PRO A 231 -9.42 24.72 -6.43
CA PRO A 231 -9.07 25.72 -7.43
C PRO A 231 -7.80 26.51 -7.09
N VAL A 232 -7.12 26.94 -8.15
CA VAL A 232 -5.91 27.78 -8.11
C VAL A 232 -6.19 29.08 -8.85
N ILE A 233 -5.42 30.12 -8.56
CA ILE A 233 -5.48 31.40 -9.28
C ILE A 233 -4.56 31.27 -10.49
N ALA A 234 -5.11 30.95 -11.66
CA ALA A 234 -4.31 30.75 -12.88
C ALA A 234 -3.42 31.96 -13.21
N GLN A 235 -3.94 33.20 -13.03
CA GLN A 235 -3.20 34.42 -13.36
C GLN A 235 -1.98 34.67 -12.45
N GLN A 236 -1.94 34.07 -11.25
CA GLN A 236 -0.82 34.19 -10.30
C GLN A 236 0.09 32.97 -10.33
N SER A 237 -0.31 31.92 -11.03
CA SER A 237 0.46 30.70 -11.20
C SER A 237 1.52 30.89 -12.30
N ARG A 238 2.69 30.28 -12.13
CA ARG A 238 3.85 30.45 -13.02
C ARG A 238 4.55 29.12 -13.21
N TYR A 239 5.35 29.00 -14.27
CA TYR A 239 6.28 27.89 -14.42
C TYR A 239 7.65 28.42 -14.84
N ALA A 240 8.69 27.67 -14.50
CA ALA A 240 10.07 27.93 -14.85
C ALA A 240 10.71 26.66 -15.38
N ILE A 241 11.51 26.80 -16.44
CA ILE A 241 12.27 25.68 -17.01
C ILE A 241 13.67 25.74 -16.41
N THR A 242 14.09 24.65 -15.78
CA THR A 242 15.47 24.46 -15.32
C THR A 242 16.14 23.42 -16.22
N GLY A 243 17.48 23.34 -16.20
CA GLY A 243 18.19 22.34 -17.01
C GLY A 243 17.88 20.87 -16.65
N ARG A 244 17.20 20.62 -15.52
CA ARG A 244 16.91 19.27 -15.02
C ARG A 244 15.41 18.99 -14.78
N ALA A 245 14.57 20.02 -14.79
CA ALA A 245 13.14 19.89 -14.51
C ALA A 245 12.35 21.12 -15.00
N VAL A 246 11.06 20.94 -15.28
CA VAL A 246 10.10 22.04 -15.39
C VAL A 246 9.38 22.19 -14.05
N VAL A 247 9.55 23.34 -13.40
CA VAL A 247 8.96 23.65 -12.09
C VAL A 247 7.73 24.52 -12.29
N ILE A 248 6.57 24.02 -11.89
CA ILE A 248 5.28 24.72 -11.96
C ILE A 248 4.89 25.10 -10.54
N ARG A 249 4.57 26.37 -10.35
CA ARG A 249 4.11 26.96 -9.09
C ARG A 249 2.67 27.41 -9.26
N LEU A 250 1.76 26.69 -8.61
CA LEU A 250 0.34 26.97 -8.62
C LEU A 250 -0.02 27.80 -7.38
N CYS A 251 -0.65 28.95 -7.57
CA CYS A 251 -1.11 29.81 -6.48
C CYS A 251 -2.49 29.35 -6.03
N LYS A 252 -2.64 28.92 -4.78
CA LYS A 252 -3.92 28.43 -4.27
C LYS A 252 -4.92 29.58 -4.17
N GLU A 253 -6.18 29.35 -4.54
CA GLU A 253 -7.24 30.33 -4.28
C GLU A 253 -7.46 30.50 -2.76
N LEU A 254 -7.40 29.39 -2.02
CA LEU A 254 -7.58 29.35 -0.57
C LEU A 254 -6.28 28.94 0.13
N ARG A 255 -5.98 29.59 1.26
CA ARG A 255 -4.82 29.29 2.10
C ARG A 255 -5.07 28.04 2.95
N GLU A 256 -5.21 26.89 2.29
CA GLU A 256 -5.51 25.61 2.93
C GLU A 256 -4.52 24.51 2.50
N THR A 257 -4.35 23.52 3.37
CA THR A 257 -3.49 22.37 3.13
C THR A 257 -4.26 21.33 2.31
N TRP A 258 -3.73 20.96 1.16
CA TRP A 258 -4.32 19.94 0.29
C TRP A 258 -3.99 18.55 0.84
N SER A 259 -5.00 17.73 1.10
CA SER A 259 -4.79 16.32 1.52
C SER A 259 -4.35 15.44 0.35
N ARG A 260 -4.69 15.82 -0.88
CA ARG A 260 -4.38 15.15 -2.14
C ARG A 260 -4.16 16.17 -3.27
N LEU A 261 -3.55 15.75 -4.37
CA LEU A 261 -3.25 16.66 -5.49
C LEU A 261 -4.45 16.84 -6.44
N THR A 262 -5.31 15.84 -6.55
CA THR A 262 -6.45 15.78 -7.48
C THR A 262 -7.80 15.79 -6.78
N ILE A 263 -8.86 16.22 -7.47
CA ILE A 263 -10.23 16.16 -6.95
C ILE A 263 -10.64 14.71 -6.63
N GLN A 264 -10.28 13.78 -7.51
CA GLN A 264 -10.45 12.34 -7.33
C GLN A 264 -9.49 11.80 -6.28
N SER A 265 -9.95 10.80 -5.51
CA SER A 265 -9.16 10.12 -4.46
C SER A 265 -8.09 9.16 -5.00
N GLU A 266 -8.05 8.96 -6.32
CA GLU A 266 -7.09 8.09 -7.00
C GLU A 266 -5.64 8.60 -6.90
N ARG A 267 -4.70 7.66 -6.74
CA ARG A 267 -3.27 7.99 -6.70
C ARG A 267 -2.68 7.98 -8.11
N LEU A 268 -2.12 9.12 -8.52
CA LEU A 268 -1.38 9.24 -9.77
C LEU A 268 -0.06 8.45 -9.71
N PRO A 269 0.14 7.38 -10.51
CA PRO A 269 1.33 6.52 -10.44
C PRO A 269 2.64 7.24 -10.75
N TRP A 270 2.55 8.30 -11.58
CA TRP A 270 3.68 9.11 -12.04
C TRP A 270 3.97 10.32 -11.13
N ALA A 271 3.14 10.60 -10.12
CA ALA A 271 3.34 11.71 -9.19
C ALA A 271 3.74 11.22 -7.79
N ARG A 272 4.76 11.84 -7.18
CA ARG A 272 5.19 11.53 -5.80
C ARG A 272 5.30 12.79 -4.94
N LEU A 273 5.00 12.64 -3.66
CA LEU A 273 5.22 13.70 -2.67
C LEU A 273 6.73 13.93 -2.49
N ASP A 274 7.14 15.19 -2.53
CA ASP A 274 8.51 15.62 -2.28
C ASP A 274 8.59 16.37 -0.95
N PHE A 275 9.24 15.73 0.01
CA PHE A 275 9.40 16.26 1.36
C PHE A 275 10.39 17.44 1.40
N ASP A 276 11.25 17.60 0.39
CA ASP A 276 12.17 18.74 0.30
C ASP A 276 11.45 19.99 -0.22
N LEU A 277 10.38 19.83 -1.01
CA LEU A 277 9.50 20.91 -1.47
C LEU A 277 8.57 21.47 -0.36
N TYR A 278 8.58 20.87 0.84
CA TYR A 278 7.79 21.33 1.99
C TYR A 278 8.40 22.51 2.76
N GLN A 279 9.57 23.03 2.36
CA GLN A 279 10.25 24.15 3.04
C GLN A 279 11.00 25.11 2.07
N PHE A 280 10.34 25.59 1.01
CA PHE A 280 10.88 26.71 0.24
C PHE A 280 10.31 28.03 0.76
N ASP A 281 11.06 28.64 1.68
CA ASP A 281 10.89 30.03 2.08
C ASP A 281 11.41 30.95 0.96
N VAL A 282 10.68 32.02 0.70
CA VAL A 282 10.76 32.82 -0.55
C VAL A 282 11.91 33.84 -0.53
N SER A 283 13.05 33.53 0.11
CA SER A 283 14.17 34.47 0.24
C SER A 283 15.26 34.37 -0.84
N ASP A 284 15.26 33.30 -1.66
CA ASP A 284 16.42 32.99 -2.51
C ASP A 284 16.15 33.10 -4.03
N LEU A 285 15.06 33.77 -4.44
CA LEU A 285 14.85 34.10 -5.85
C LEU A 285 15.13 35.58 -6.09
N GLU A 286 16.33 35.84 -6.62
CA GLU A 286 16.72 37.12 -7.19
C GLU A 286 15.65 37.60 -8.19
N GLN A 287 15.23 38.85 -8.00
CA GLN A 287 14.30 39.55 -8.88
C GLN A 287 14.88 39.64 -10.29
N SER A 288 14.14 39.16 -11.28
CA SER A 288 14.33 39.60 -12.67
C SER A 288 13.03 40.22 -13.14
N ASP A 289 13.09 41.53 -13.38
CA ASP A 289 12.01 42.39 -13.86
C ASP A 289 11.43 41.87 -15.19
N THR A 290 10.11 41.65 -15.24
CA THR A 290 9.34 41.77 -16.48
C THR A 290 7.96 42.33 -16.18
N GLU A 291 7.60 43.37 -16.93
CA GLU A 291 6.53 44.33 -16.75
C GLU A 291 5.10 43.72 -16.76
N ASP A 292 4.26 44.25 -15.87
CA ASP A 292 2.83 43.97 -15.77
C ASP A 292 2.06 44.47 -17.01
N VAL A 293 1.37 43.57 -17.72
CA VAL A 293 0.27 43.94 -18.61
C VAL A 293 -1.05 43.57 -17.92
N ASN A 294 -1.70 44.61 -17.41
CA ASN A 294 -2.97 44.56 -16.70
C ASN A 294 -4.13 44.48 -17.70
N LEU A 295 -4.78 43.31 -17.84
CA LEU A 295 -6.05 43.15 -18.53
C LEU A 295 -7.11 42.70 -17.52
N GLY A 296 -7.87 43.67 -17.02
CA GLY A 296 -8.96 43.45 -16.08
C GLY A 296 -10.11 42.68 -16.70
N VAL A 297 -10.25 41.40 -16.34
CA VAL A 297 -11.49 40.65 -16.49
C VAL A 297 -12.14 40.57 -15.11
N LYS A 298 -13.31 41.19 -14.99
CA LYS A 298 -14.09 41.20 -13.75
C LYS A 298 -14.85 39.88 -13.63
N VAL A 299 -14.19 38.85 -13.10
CA VAL A 299 -14.81 37.56 -12.79
C VAL A 299 -15.70 37.76 -11.55
N ILE A 300 -16.99 37.40 -11.68
CA ILE A 300 -17.95 37.49 -10.58
C ILE A 300 -17.68 36.32 -9.64
N HIS A 301 -17.23 36.62 -8.43
CA HIS A 301 -16.95 35.65 -7.37
C HIS A 301 -18.25 35.24 -6.65
N PRO A 302 -18.51 33.92 -6.45
CA PRO A 302 -19.55 33.46 -5.53
C PRO A 302 -19.30 33.98 -4.11
N THR A 303 -20.36 34.35 -3.41
CA THR A 303 -20.26 34.97 -2.09
C THR A 303 -19.78 33.97 -1.03
N LYS A 304 -19.17 34.46 0.06
CA LYS A 304 -18.64 33.62 1.16
C LYS A 304 -19.69 32.63 1.72
N GLU A 305 -20.96 33.05 1.78
CA GLU A 305 -22.08 32.24 2.26
C GLU A 305 -22.50 31.12 1.30
N GLU A 306 -22.31 31.28 -0.01
CA GLU A 306 -22.57 30.22 -1.00
C GLU A 306 -21.47 29.16 -0.96
N ARG A 307 -20.22 29.58 -0.71
CA ARG A 307 -19.05 28.69 -0.55
C ARG A 307 -19.09 27.90 0.75
N GLU A 308 -19.46 28.53 1.86
CA GLU A 308 -19.64 27.84 3.15
C GLU A 308 -20.78 26.82 3.10
N ARG A 309 -21.85 27.12 2.37
CA ARG A 309 -22.94 26.16 2.11
C ARG A 309 -22.46 24.95 1.32
N HIS A 310 -21.72 25.17 0.23
CA HIS A 310 -21.17 24.08 -0.57
C HIS A 310 -20.19 23.19 0.22
N ASN A 311 -19.31 23.78 1.03
CA ASN A 311 -18.39 23.03 1.87
C ASN A 311 -19.12 22.25 2.98
N ALA A 312 -20.18 22.81 3.55
CA ALA A 312 -21.02 22.11 4.52
C ALA A 312 -21.79 20.95 3.88
N GLU A 313 -22.28 21.11 2.65
CA GLU A 313 -22.91 20.04 1.87
C GLU A 313 -21.91 18.91 1.57
N MET A 314 -20.70 19.22 1.12
CA MET A 314 -19.67 18.21 0.85
C MET A 314 -19.25 17.45 2.10
N LYS A 315 -19.08 18.14 3.23
CA LYS A 315 -18.78 17.49 4.52
C LYS A 315 -19.92 16.59 5.01
N ALA A 316 -21.18 17.00 4.80
CA ALA A 316 -22.32 16.18 5.15
C ALA A 316 -22.38 14.89 4.32
N LEU A 317 -21.99 14.95 3.03
CA LEU A 317 -21.88 13.76 2.18
C LEU A 317 -20.77 12.82 2.65
N GLU A 318 -19.60 13.35 3.03
CA GLU A 318 -18.51 12.55 3.62
C GLU A 318 -18.96 11.83 4.91
N ASP A 319 -19.62 12.55 5.82
CA ASP A 319 -20.15 12.00 7.07
C ASP A 319 -21.23 10.91 6.79
N GLU A 320 -22.02 11.08 5.73
CA GLU A 320 -23.05 10.11 5.31
C GLU A 320 -22.43 8.84 4.69
N GLU A 321 -21.40 8.97 3.85
CA GLU A 321 -20.64 7.83 3.31
C GLU A 321 -19.94 7.02 4.40
N GLU A 322 -19.31 7.70 5.38
CA GLU A 322 -18.71 7.04 6.55
C GLU A 322 -19.77 6.29 7.38
N TRP A 323 -20.94 6.91 7.57
CA TRP A 323 -22.05 6.30 8.30
C TRP A 323 -22.62 5.07 7.58
N GLU A 324 -22.78 5.12 6.26
CA GLU A 324 -23.24 3.98 5.46
C GLU A 324 -22.24 2.82 5.51
N ALA A 325 -20.95 3.11 5.41
CA ALA A 325 -19.88 2.12 5.58
C ALA A 325 -19.94 1.48 6.97
N PHE A 326 -20.13 2.27 8.02
CA PHE A 326 -20.30 1.79 9.39
C PHE A 326 -21.54 0.91 9.58
N VAL A 327 -22.68 1.32 9.03
CA VAL A 327 -23.93 0.54 9.08
C VAL A 327 -23.78 -0.78 8.32
N LYS A 328 -23.08 -0.80 7.19
CA LYS A 328 -22.76 -2.03 6.44
C LYS A 328 -21.90 -2.99 7.26
N ILE A 329 -20.93 -2.47 8.02
CA ILE A 329 -20.10 -3.26 8.95
C ILE A 329 -20.97 -3.86 10.07
N LEU A 330 -21.88 -3.08 10.64
CA LEU A 330 -22.80 -3.53 11.70
C LEU A 330 -23.87 -4.52 11.22
N LYS A 331 -24.22 -4.53 9.93
CA LYS A 331 -25.16 -5.51 9.35
C LYS A 331 -24.54 -6.90 9.19
N ASN A 332 -23.22 -7.04 9.30
CA ASN A 332 -22.57 -8.34 9.21
C ASN A 332 -22.84 -9.17 10.49
N PRO A 333 -23.48 -10.35 10.39
CA PRO A 333 -23.85 -11.16 11.56
C PRO A 333 -22.64 -11.60 12.40
N LEU A 334 -21.48 -11.78 11.78
CA LEU A 334 -20.23 -12.13 12.48
C LEU A 334 -19.72 -10.95 13.32
N THR A 335 -19.83 -9.72 12.82
CA THR A 335 -19.43 -8.50 13.55
C THR A 335 -20.33 -8.29 14.78
N ILE A 336 -21.64 -8.48 14.63
CA ILE A 336 -22.59 -8.40 15.75
C ILE A 336 -22.24 -9.45 16.81
N TYR A 337 -22.01 -10.70 16.39
CA TYR A 337 -21.60 -11.78 17.28
C TYR A 337 -20.33 -11.42 18.06
N LEU A 338 -19.27 -10.98 17.37
CA LEU A 338 -18.00 -10.60 18.00
C LEU A 338 -18.15 -9.41 18.94
N LEU A 339 -18.99 -8.43 18.60
CA LEU A 339 -19.28 -7.28 19.46
C LEU A 339 -20.00 -7.71 20.75
N LEU A 340 -21.02 -8.56 20.64
CA LEU A 340 -21.74 -9.12 21.79
C LEU A 340 -20.82 -10.00 22.65
N PHE A 341 -19.97 -10.81 22.02
CA PHE A 341 -18.97 -11.64 22.71
C PHE A 341 -17.99 -10.77 23.53
N ASN A 342 -17.41 -9.74 22.90
CA ASN A 342 -16.49 -8.83 23.58
C ASN A 342 -17.17 -8.05 24.71
N MET A 343 -18.41 -7.62 24.52
CA MET A 343 -19.20 -6.95 25.55
C MET A 343 -19.48 -7.88 26.75
N PHE A 344 -19.81 -9.15 26.47
CA PHE A 344 -20.02 -10.17 27.50
C PHE A 344 -18.72 -10.45 28.28
N GLN A 345 -17.60 -10.64 27.59
CA GLN A 345 -16.28 -10.83 28.19
C GLN A 345 -15.89 -9.63 29.08
N PHE A 346 -16.08 -8.41 28.58
CA PHE A 346 -15.80 -7.20 29.33
C PHE A 346 -16.66 -7.09 30.60
N ALA A 347 -17.97 -7.32 30.50
CA ALA A 347 -18.87 -7.29 31.66
C ALA A 347 -18.54 -8.38 32.69
N GLY A 348 -18.19 -9.59 32.22
CA GLY A 348 -17.79 -10.71 33.05
C GLY A 348 -16.51 -10.40 33.86
N PHE A 349 -15.46 -9.95 33.18
CA PHE A 349 -14.21 -9.56 33.85
C PHE A 349 -14.38 -8.32 34.74
N LEU A 350 -15.21 -7.35 34.35
CA LEU A 350 -15.50 -6.18 35.18
C LEU A 350 -16.19 -6.58 36.49
N CYS A 351 -17.12 -7.54 36.44
CA CYS A 351 -17.78 -8.10 37.63
C CYS A 351 -16.76 -8.79 38.55
N VAL A 352 -15.91 -9.67 38.00
CA VAL A 352 -14.85 -10.37 38.75
C VAL A 352 -13.86 -9.37 39.37
N CYS A 353 -13.43 -8.36 38.62
CA CYS A 353 -12.52 -7.32 39.10
C CYS A 353 -13.16 -6.44 40.19
N GLY A 354 -14.42 -6.04 40.02
CA GLY A 354 -15.15 -5.27 41.02
C GLY A 354 -15.29 -6.01 42.35
N MET A 355 -15.53 -7.32 42.29
CA MET A 355 -15.54 -8.17 43.49
C MET A 355 -14.15 -8.28 44.12
N LEU A 356 -13.09 -8.49 43.33
CA LEU A 356 -11.72 -8.50 43.85
C LEU A 356 -11.38 -7.21 44.60
N VAL A 357 -11.65 -6.04 44.01
CA VAL A 357 -11.34 -4.73 44.62
C VAL A 357 -12.11 -4.53 45.94
N ARG A 358 -13.35 -5.02 46.01
CA ARG A 358 -14.18 -4.94 47.23
C ARG A 358 -13.65 -5.81 48.38
N PHE A 359 -13.10 -6.98 48.08
CA PHE A 359 -12.64 -7.96 49.09
C PHE A 359 -11.12 -7.92 49.36
N LEU A 360 -10.36 -7.16 48.56
CA LEU A 360 -8.93 -6.88 48.77
C LEU A 360 -8.60 -6.28 50.15
N PRO A 361 -9.42 -5.37 50.74
CA PRO A 361 -9.17 -4.78 52.05
C PRO A 361 -9.57 -5.67 53.24
N THR A 362 -10.42 -6.67 53.05
CA THR A 362 -10.97 -7.50 54.14
C THR A 362 -10.06 -8.70 54.39
N GLY A 363 -9.17 -8.59 55.38
CA GLY A 363 -8.14 -9.58 55.69
C GLY A 363 -8.58 -10.79 56.54
N GLY A 364 -9.87 -10.99 56.80
CA GLY A 364 -10.38 -12.09 57.65
C GLY A 364 -10.52 -13.43 56.90
N ASP A 365 -10.23 -14.54 57.57
CA ASP A 365 -10.31 -15.89 56.95
C ASP A 365 -11.73 -16.29 56.52
N THR A 366 -12.77 -15.86 57.24
CA THR A 366 -14.18 -16.08 56.84
C THR A 366 -14.55 -15.33 55.56
N ALA A 367 -14.01 -14.12 55.37
CA ALA A 367 -14.25 -13.32 54.17
C ALA A 367 -13.56 -13.92 52.93
N LYS A 368 -12.55 -14.80 53.11
CA LYS A 368 -11.88 -15.50 52.00
C LYS A 368 -12.74 -16.63 51.43
N ASP A 369 -13.45 -17.36 52.28
CA ASP A 369 -14.33 -18.45 51.85
C ASP A 369 -15.58 -17.90 51.13
N ASP A 370 -16.21 -16.85 51.68
CA ASP A 370 -17.36 -16.19 51.04
C ASP A 370 -17.00 -15.53 49.69
N TRP A 371 -15.83 -14.89 49.62
CA TRP A 371 -15.31 -14.34 48.36
C TRP A 371 -15.09 -15.45 47.33
N TYR A 372 -14.52 -16.58 47.74
CA TYR A 372 -14.18 -17.67 46.85
C TYR A 372 -15.43 -18.30 46.22
N GLU A 373 -16.42 -18.64 47.02
CA GLU A 373 -17.70 -19.19 46.54
C GLU A 373 -18.42 -18.23 45.59
N MET A 374 -18.28 -16.92 45.80
CA MET A 374 -18.92 -15.92 44.96
C MET A 374 -18.16 -15.68 43.64
N VAL A 375 -16.83 -15.80 43.61
CA VAL A 375 -16.03 -15.43 42.44
C VAL A 375 -15.71 -16.61 41.53
N ILE A 376 -15.55 -17.82 42.08
CA ILE A 376 -14.97 -18.95 41.36
C ILE A 376 -15.81 -19.41 40.17
N ASP A 377 -17.13 -19.59 40.33
CA ASP A 377 -18.01 -20.04 39.25
C ASP A 377 -18.08 -19.03 38.09
N ARG A 378 -18.06 -17.75 38.43
CA ARG A 378 -18.10 -16.64 37.45
C ARG A 378 -16.78 -16.53 36.70
N LEU A 379 -15.65 -16.68 37.40
CA LEU A 379 -14.33 -16.72 36.77
C LEU A 379 -14.22 -17.91 35.82
N VAL A 380 -14.61 -19.11 36.26
CA VAL A 380 -14.56 -20.32 35.42
C VAL A 380 -15.40 -20.14 34.16
N LEU A 381 -16.61 -19.57 34.27
CA LEU A 381 -17.46 -19.28 33.12
C LEU A 381 -16.78 -18.33 32.11
N VAL A 382 -16.25 -17.21 32.60
CA VAL A 382 -15.59 -16.21 31.75
C VAL A 382 -14.34 -16.80 31.09
N GLN A 383 -13.55 -17.60 31.83
CA GLN A 383 -12.35 -18.27 31.33
C GLN A 383 -12.66 -19.34 30.28
N LEU A 384 -13.70 -20.16 30.51
CA LEU A 384 -14.14 -21.18 29.55
C LEU A 384 -14.57 -20.55 28.23
N ILE A 385 -15.25 -19.40 28.28
CA ILE A 385 -15.67 -18.66 27.09
C ILE A 385 -14.46 -17.97 26.43
N ALA A 386 -13.47 -17.53 27.21
CA ALA A 386 -12.23 -16.93 26.69
C ALA A 386 -11.38 -17.91 25.87
N PHE A 387 -11.52 -19.23 26.08
CA PHE A 387 -10.89 -20.25 25.21
C PHE A 387 -11.36 -20.21 23.76
N LEU A 388 -12.48 -19.56 23.46
CA LEU A 388 -12.95 -19.35 22.09
C LEU A 388 -12.24 -18.18 21.39
N GLU A 389 -11.53 -17.31 22.11
CA GLU A 389 -10.84 -16.13 21.55
C GLU A 389 -9.79 -16.48 20.49
N PRO A 390 -8.89 -17.47 20.69
CA PRO A 390 -7.95 -17.88 19.65
C PRO A 390 -8.66 -18.39 18.38
N LEU A 391 -9.80 -19.06 18.54
CA LEU A 391 -10.62 -19.56 17.45
C LEU A 391 -11.29 -18.40 16.68
N HIS A 392 -11.70 -17.35 17.39
CA HIS A 392 -12.21 -16.11 16.79
C HIS A 392 -11.14 -15.32 16.03
N VAL A 393 -9.89 -15.31 16.47
CA VAL A 393 -8.77 -14.71 15.73
C VAL A 393 -8.56 -15.43 14.39
N LEU A 394 -8.68 -16.75 14.37
CA LEU A 394 -8.60 -17.56 13.15
C LEU A 394 -9.79 -17.29 12.21
N LEU A 395 -11.02 -17.20 12.74
CA LEU A 395 -12.23 -16.85 11.97
C LEU A 395 -12.21 -15.40 11.44
N ARG A 396 -11.62 -14.47 12.18
CA ARG A 396 -11.44 -13.07 11.77
C ARG A 396 -10.48 -12.95 10.59
N SER A 397 -9.41 -13.74 10.57
CA SER A 397 -8.43 -13.76 9.49
C SER A 397 -8.99 -14.29 8.16
N THR A 398 -10.08 -15.06 8.20
CA THR A 398 -10.71 -15.65 7.01
C THR A 398 -11.92 -14.86 6.51
N TYR A 399 -12.70 -14.21 7.40
CA TYR A 399 -13.96 -13.54 7.03
C TYR A 399 -13.96 -12.01 7.15
N LEU A 400 -12.96 -11.39 7.78
CA LEU A 400 -12.90 -9.94 8.04
C LEU A 400 -11.59 -9.30 7.52
N LYS A 401 -11.09 -9.77 6.36
CA LYS A 401 -9.94 -9.14 5.70
C LYS A 401 -10.23 -7.71 5.26
N ASP A 402 -11.47 -7.43 4.84
CA ASP A 402 -11.86 -6.14 4.25
C ASP A 402 -12.15 -5.03 5.29
N ILE A 403 -12.27 -5.37 6.57
CA ILE A 403 -12.74 -4.41 7.61
C ILE A 403 -11.57 -3.90 8.50
N SER A 404 -10.39 -4.51 8.37
CA SER A 404 -9.19 -4.17 9.14
C SER A 404 -8.56 -2.82 8.77
N GLU A 405 -8.99 -2.18 7.68
CA GLU A 405 -8.42 -0.92 7.21
C GLU A 405 -9.18 0.33 7.68
N SER A 406 -10.37 0.16 8.29
CA SER A 406 -11.04 1.30 8.91
C SER A 406 -10.35 1.70 10.22
N ASP A 407 -9.90 2.94 10.24
CA ASP A 407 -9.28 3.65 11.38
C ASP A 407 -10.13 3.54 12.68
N LEU A 408 -11.43 3.26 12.52
CA LEU A 408 -12.44 3.08 13.56
C LEU A 408 -12.21 1.81 14.43
N VAL A 409 -11.88 0.66 13.85
CA VAL A 409 -11.69 -0.60 14.61
C VAL A 409 -10.44 -0.53 15.51
N HIS A 410 -9.42 0.19 15.05
CA HIS A 410 -8.22 0.48 15.83
C HIS A 410 -8.47 1.51 16.95
N LYS A 411 -9.38 2.47 16.75
CA LYS A 411 -9.85 3.39 17.80
C LYS A 411 -10.72 2.70 18.86
N LEU A 412 -11.46 1.66 18.49
CA LEU A 412 -12.34 0.88 19.38
C LEU A 412 -11.64 -0.22 20.20
N THR A 413 -10.36 -0.52 19.96
CA THR A 413 -9.64 -1.52 20.78
C THR A 413 -9.13 -0.87 22.07
N PRO A 414 -9.52 -1.37 23.27
CA PRO A 414 -9.12 -0.76 24.54
C PRO A 414 -7.59 -0.61 24.63
N HIS A 415 -7.16 0.53 25.17
CA HIS A 415 -5.76 0.92 25.32
C HIS A 415 -4.88 -0.23 25.84
N LEU A 416 -3.66 -0.31 25.32
CA LEU A 416 -2.58 -1.27 25.66
C LEU A 416 -2.35 -1.39 27.19
N ILE A 417 -2.65 -0.31 27.91
CA ILE A 417 -2.55 -0.20 29.38
C ILE A 417 -3.59 -1.10 30.07
N GLY A 418 -4.82 -1.17 29.57
CA GLY A 418 -5.90 -1.97 30.15
C GLY A 418 -5.64 -3.47 30.08
N GLN A 419 -5.09 -3.95 28.96
CA GLN A 419 -4.72 -5.37 28.79
C GLN A 419 -3.57 -5.78 29.73
N THR A 420 -2.62 -4.87 29.94
CA THR A 420 -1.49 -5.11 30.85
C THR A 420 -1.96 -5.22 32.30
N VAL A 421 -2.88 -4.34 32.71
CA VAL A 421 -3.47 -4.37 34.06
C VAL A 421 -4.31 -5.63 34.27
N LEU A 422 -5.13 -6.03 33.29
CA LEU A 422 -5.98 -7.22 33.38
C LEU A 422 -5.16 -8.51 33.55
N PHE A 423 -4.06 -8.64 32.80
CA PHE A 423 -3.13 -9.78 32.91
C PHE A 423 -2.60 -9.98 34.34
N PHE A 424 -2.13 -8.91 34.99
CA PHE A 424 -1.61 -9.00 36.35
C PHE A 424 -2.71 -9.31 37.38
N ILE A 425 -3.92 -8.80 37.17
CA ILE A 425 -5.07 -9.09 38.02
C ILE A 425 -5.47 -10.57 37.92
N GLU A 426 -5.52 -11.11 36.71
CA GLU A 426 -5.85 -12.52 36.44
C GLU A 426 -4.84 -13.46 37.11
N GLY A 427 -3.53 -13.24 36.91
CA GLY A 427 -2.49 -14.04 37.57
C GLY A 427 -2.59 -14.01 39.09
N LYS A 428 -2.86 -12.84 39.68
CA LYS A 428 -3.02 -12.70 41.14
C LYS A 428 -4.28 -13.41 41.66
N LEU A 429 -5.35 -13.43 40.89
CA LEU A 429 -6.58 -14.14 41.24
C LEU A 429 -6.33 -15.65 41.26
N ILE A 430 -5.69 -16.20 40.23
CA ILE A 430 -5.39 -17.64 40.15
C ILE A 430 -4.53 -18.07 41.33
N VAL A 431 -3.47 -17.32 41.66
CA VAL A 431 -2.60 -17.63 42.81
C VAL A 431 -3.37 -17.63 44.14
N ARG A 432 -4.38 -16.76 44.30
CA ARG A 432 -5.21 -16.71 45.52
C ARG A 432 -6.27 -17.80 45.57
N ALA A 433 -6.81 -18.23 44.43
CA ALA A 433 -7.81 -19.29 44.35
C ALA A 433 -7.19 -20.69 44.47
N LEU A 434 -5.92 -20.87 44.11
CA LEU A 434 -5.26 -22.17 44.01
C LEU A 434 -5.30 -23.02 45.30
N PRO A 435 -5.00 -22.47 46.50
CA PRO A 435 -5.06 -23.26 47.74
C PRO A 435 -6.48 -23.73 48.08
N LEU A 436 -7.49 -22.93 47.73
CA LEU A 436 -8.91 -23.23 47.95
C LEU A 436 -9.42 -24.26 46.94
N LEU A 437 -8.94 -24.22 45.69
CA LEU A 437 -9.22 -25.23 44.67
C LEU A 437 -8.63 -26.60 45.04
N ILE A 438 -7.39 -26.62 45.54
CA ILE A 438 -6.74 -27.86 46.01
C ILE A 438 -7.53 -28.46 47.18
N LYS A 439 -8.00 -27.63 48.13
CA LYS A 439 -8.76 -28.09 49.30
C LYS A 439 -10.18 -28.55 48.94
N SER A 440 -10.83 -27.88 47.99
CA SER A 440 -12.21 -28.17 47.61
C SER A 440 -12.34 -29.31 46.59
N GLY A 441 -11.29 -29.61 45.83
CA GLY A 441 -11.31 -30.63 44.77
C GLY A 441 -12.29 -30.33 43.63
N ARG A 442 -12.86 -29.12 43.59
CA ARG A 442 -13.86 -28.72 42.59
C ARG A 442 -13.23 -28.64 41.20
N PHE A 443 -14.04 -28.95 40.19
CA PHE A 443 -13.66 -28.95 38.77
C PHE A 443 -12.51 -29.89 38.39
N SER A 444 -12.16 -30.82 39.28
CA SER A 444 -11.22 -31.90 39.01
C SER A 444 -12.00 -33.22 38.88
N TYR A 445 -11.59 -34.06 37.95
CA TYR A 445 -12.22 -35.33 37.64
C TYR A 445 -11.30 -36.47 38.10
N PRO A 446 -11.56 -37.05 39.30
CA PRO A 446 -10.71 -38.10 39.85
C PRO A 446 -10.99 -39.45 39.18
N MET A 447 -10.02 -40.35 39.30
CA MET A 447 -10.17 -41.75 38.92
C MET A 447 -10.69 -42.60 40.09
N PRO A 448 -11.43 -43.69 39.83
CA PRO A 448 -11.84 -44.20 38.51
C PRO A 448 -13.16 -43.58 38.00
N ASN A 449 -13.25 -43.41 36.68
CA ASN A 449 -14.45 -42.93 36.00
C ASN A 449 -14.68 -43.63 34.65
N SER A 450 -15.89 -43.49 34.09
CA SER A 450 -16.32 -44.17 32.85
C SER A 450 -15.51 -43.82 31.61
N LEU A 451 -14.86 -42.65 31.60
CA LEU A 451 -14.00 -42.20 30.50
C LEU A 451 -12.54 -42.67 30.66
N ASN A 452 -12.19 -43.28 31.79
CA ASN A 452 -10.83 -43.67 32.16
C ASN A 452 -9.81 -42.51 32.05
N MET A 453 -10.27 -41.29 32.32
CA MET A 453 -9.48 -40.06 32.19
C MET A 453 -9.48 -39.29 33.50
N SER A 454 -8.32 -38.85 33.98
CA SER A 454 -8.25 -37.90 35.11
C SER A 454 -7.93 -36.49 34.63
N PHE A 455 -8.57 -35.49 35.24
CA PHE A 455 -8.25 -34.09 35.02
C PHE A 455 -8.13 -33.39 36.37
N ASP A 456 -6.99 -32.75 36.62
CA ASP A 456 -6.73 -31.99 37.85
C ASP A 456 -6.61 -30.51 37.53
N LEU A 457 -7.63 -29.73 37.90
CA LEU A 457 -7.67 -28.29 37.62
C LEU A 457 -6.52 -27.53 38.30
N PRO A 458 -6.15 -27.80 39.57
CA PRO A 458 -4.97 -27.19 40.19
C PRO A 458 -3.68 -27.42 39.40
N SER A 459 -3.40 -28.65 38.96
CA SER A 459 -2.22 -28.94 38.13
C SER A 459 -2.25 -28.19 36.80
N PHE A 460 -3.41 -28.11 36.16
CA PHE A 460 -3.61 -27.32 34.94
C PHE A 460 -3.32 -25.83 35.15
N LEU A 461 -3.84 -25.23 36.23
CA LEU A 461 -3.64 -23.81 36.54
C LEU A 461 -2.18 -23.46 36.86
N HIS A 462 -1.41 -24.37 37.45
CA HIS A 462 0.04 -24.18 37.62
C HIS A 462 0.78 -24.10 36.27
N VAL A 463 0.46 -24.99 35.33
CA VAL A 463 1.02 -24.96 33.98
C VAL A 463 0.57 -23.69 33.24
N TYR A 464 -0.70 -23.31 33.39
CA TYR A 464 -1.24 -22.09 32.80
C TYR A 464 -0.51 -20.83 33.30
N LEU A 465 -0.26 -20.70 34.61
CA LEU A 465 0.51 -19.59 35.19
C LEU A 465 1.93 -19.51 34.63
N LEU A 466 2.59 -20.65 34.38
CA LEU A 466 3.92 -20.70 33.76
C LEU A 466 3.89 -20.24 32.29
N CYS A 467 2.86 -20.63 31.54
CA CYS A 467 2.68 -20.27 30.13
C CYS A 467 2.19 -18.83 29.92
N MET A 468 1.60 -18.21 30.94
CA MET A 468 0.94 -16.90 30.84
C MET A 468 1.92 -15.78 30.43
N LEU A 469 3.11 -15.74 31.05
CA LEU A 469 4.14 -14.73 30.76
C LEU A 469 4.67 -14.78 29.31
N PRO A 470 5.13 -15.93 28.78
CA PRO A 470 5.57 -16.01 27.39
C PRO A 470 4.42 -15.77 26.40
N ALA A 471 3.20 -16.28 26.67
CA ALA A 471 2.04 -16.03 25.83
C ALA A 471 1.71 -14.53 25.74
N PHE A 472 1.74 -13.82 26.88
CA PHE A 472 1.52 -12.38 26.92
C PHE A 472 2.57 -11.61 26.10
N TYR A 473 3.85 -11.98 26.23
CA TYR A 473 4.90 -11.37 25.41
C TYR A 473 4.65 -11.53 23.90
N HIS A 474 4.27 -12.73 23.45
CA HIS A 474 3.95 -13.00 22.05
C HIS A 474 2.73 -12.20 21.56
N LEU A 475 1.66 -12.14 22.36
CA LEU A 475 0.46 -11.37 22.05
C LEU A 475 0.76 -9.87 21.94
N MET A 476 1.48 -9.30 22.90
CA MET A 476 1.85 -7.88 22.89
C MET A 476 2.76 -7.53 21.71
N ARG A 477 3.70 -8.42 21.35
CA ARG A 477 4.54 -8.26 20.16
C ARG A 477 3.70 -8.29 18.88
N TYR A 478 2.74 -9.20 18.77
CA TYR A 478 1.84 -9.29 17.63
C TYR A 478 1.01 -8.01 17.45
N MET A 479 0.34 -7.55 18.51
CA MET A 479 -0.46 -6.32 18.49
C MET A 479 0.39 -5.08 18.18
N TYR A 480 1.62 -5.01 18.69
CA TYR A 480 2.57 -3.94 18.37
C TYR A 480 2.94 -3.93 16.88
N VAL A 481 3.23 -5.09 16.29
CA VAL A 481 3.53 -5.21 14.85
C VAL A 481 2.32 -4.81 14.01
N GLN A 482 1.11 -5.23 14.37
CA GLN A 482 -0.11 -4.81 13.68
C GLN A 482 -0.32 -3.29 13.73
N ARG A 483 -0.21 -2.68 14.91
CA ARG A 483 -0.34 -1.21 15.04
C ARG A 483 0.70 -0.44 14.25
N ARG A 484 1.93 -0.95 14.15
CA ARG A 484 2.99 -0.32 13.33
C ARG A 484 2.71 -0.36 11.84
N ARG A 485 2.01 -1.39 11.34
CA ARG A 485 1.66 -1.47 9.91
C ARG A 485 0.64 -0.41 9.49
N VAL A 486 -0.19 0.05 10.43
CA VAL A 486 -1.29 0.99 10.17
C VAL A 486 -0.92 2.44 10.53
N ILE A 487 -0.21 2.69 11.64
CA ILE A 487 -0.05 4.05 12.22
C ILE A 487 1.39 4.61 12.10
N GLY A 488 2.42 3.77 11.86
CA GLY A 488 3.82 4.18 12.05
C GLY A 488 4.61 4.47 10.75
N PRO A 489 5.48 5.51 10.70
CA PRO A 489 6.42 5.69 9.59
C PRO A 489 7.42 4.52 9.52
N ARG A 490 7.94 4.23 8.31
CA ARG A 490 8.89 3.12 8.07
C ARG A 490 10.12 3.21 9.01
N PRO A 491 10.59 2.09 9.58
CA PRO A 491 11.72 2.12 10.51
C PRO A 491 13.01 2.55 9.79
N ARG A 492 13.80 3.40 10.45
CA ARG A 492 15.21 3.60 10.08
C ARG A 492 15.97 2.30 10.39
N VAL A 493 16.74 1.82 9.43
CA VAL A 493 17.55 0.58 9.51
C VAL A 493 18.24 0.47 10.88
N GLY A 494 17.90 -0.56 11.65
CA GLY A 494 18.50 -0.88 12.97
C GLY A 494 17.67 -0.52 14.21
N ALA A 495 16.47 0.05 14.08
CA ALA A 495 15.54 0.24 15.22
C ALA A 495 14.81 -1.07 15.64
N ASP A 496 15.04 -2.13 14.87
CA ASP A 496 14.30 -3.40 14.89
C ASP A 496 14.72 -4.29 16.07
N GLN A 497 15.86 -3.97 16.70
CA GLN A 497 16.46 -4.77 17.77
C GLN A 497 15.80 -4.57 19.15
N MET A 498 14.98 -3.53 19.35
CA MET A 498 14.37 -3.21 20.67
C MET A 498 12.91 -3.63 20.86
N GLY A 499 12.22 -4.12 19.81
CA GLY A 499 10.82 -4.58 19.92
C GLY A 499 9.89 -3.60 20.67
N PHE A 500 9.06 -4.13 21.58
CA PHE A 500 8.11 -3.38 22.44
C PHE A 500 8.78 -2.28 23.29
N LEU A 501 10.04 -2.48 23.71
CA LEU A 501 10.77 -1.55 24.59
C LEU A 501 11.14 -0.23 23.89
N SER A 502 11.06 -0.17 22.55
CA SER A 502 11.26 1.05 21.77
C SER A 502 10.22 2.16 22.03
N SER A 503 9.12 1.81 22.71
CA SER A 503 8.05 2.73 23.11
C SER A 503 8.33 3.44 24.45
N ILE A 504 9.33 3.01 25.22
CA ILE A 504 9.63 3.55 26.54
C ILE A 504 10.72 4.65 26.40
N PRO A 505 10.41 5.93 26.64
CA PRO A 505 11.26 7.06 26.25
C PRO A 505 12.68 7.07 26.84
N TRP A 506 12.86 6.58 28.08
CA TRP A 506 14.18 6.60 28.74
C TRP A 506 15.15 5.55 28.21
N LEU A 507 14.66 4.40 27.71
CA LEU A 507 15.50 3.36 27.10
C LEU A 507 16.06 3.80 25.74
N ARG A 508 15.38 4.71 25.03
CA ARG A 508 15.87 5.33 23.78
C ARG A 508 17.13 6.17 24.00
N SER A 509 17.29 6.82 25.16
CA SER A 509 18.40 7.77 25.37
C SER A 509 19.76 7.07 25.55
N ILE A 510 19.75 5.83 26.05
CA ILE A 510 20.96 5.07 26.37
C ILE A 510 21.73 4.62 25.11
N VAL A 511 21.01 4.35 24.01
CA VAL A 511 21.61 3.87 22.74
C VAL A 511 22.08 5.03 21.84
N GLY A 512 21.46 6.21 21.95
CA GLY A 512 21.82 7.39 21.14
C GLY A 512 23.16 8.03 21.52
N ALA A 513 23.57 7.92 22.79
CA ALA A 513 24.77 8.58 23.31
C ALA A 513 26.09 8.04 22.72
N ASN A 514 26.14 6.75 22.35
CA ASN A 514 27.36 6.13 21.81
C ASN A 514 27.59 6.41 20.32
N ARG A 515 26.55 6.64 19.51
CA ARG A 515 26.69 6.92 18.07
C ARG A 515 27.19 8.33 17.77
N HIS A 516 26.92 9.31 18.64
CA HIS A 516 27.38 10.69 18.44
C HIS A 516 28.90 10.83 18.56
N LYS A 517 29.55 9.97 19.37
CA LYS A 517 31.01 9.87 19.48
C LYS A 517 31.64 9.19 18.26
N GLN A 518 30.97 8.19 17.68
CA GLN A 518 31.47 7.48 16.49
C GLN A 518 31.43 8.39 15.23
N SER A 519 30.34 9.12 15.00
CA SER A 519 30.18 9.95 13.79
C SER A 519 31.08 11.20 13.79
N THR A 520 31.45 11.71 14.96
CA THR A 520 32.43 12.79 15.08
C THR A 520 33.84 12.30 14.76
N LEU A 521 34.21 11.10 15.22
CA LEU A 521 35.50 10.47 14.92
C LEU A 521 35.66 10.15 13.41
N ASP A 522 34.59 9.66 12.78
CA ASP A 522 34.59 9.34 11.34
C ASP A 522 34.66 10.61 10.47
N ARG A 523 33.99 11.70 10.88
CA ARG A 523 34.09 13.00 10.20
C ARG A 523 35.49 13.61 10.31
N THR A 524 36.15 13.50 11.47
CA THR A 524 37.52 14.01 11.63
C THR A 524 38.52 13.22 10.78
N ASN A 525 38.36 11.90 10.67
CA ASN A 525 39.22 11.05 9.84
C ASN A 525 39.00 11.28 8.34
N ALA A 526 37.76 11.54 7.91
CA ALA A 526 37.43 11.87 6.52
C ALA A 526 38.01 13.22 6.09
N LEU A 527 38.01 14.23 6.96
CA LEU A 527 38.59 15.55 6.70
C LEU A 527 40.13 15.49 6.63
N ALA A 528 40.78 14.71 7.50
CA ALA A 528 42.22 14.49 7.45
C ALA A 528 42.67 13.82 6.13
N ASN A 529 41.91 12.82 5.67
CA ASN A 529 42.18 12.15 4.38
C ASN A 529 41.94 13.06 3.17
N LYS A 530 40.99 14.01 3.25
CA LYS A 530 40.74 14.99 2.18
C LYS A 530 41.87 16.01 2.09
N HIS A 531 42.44 16.45 3.21
CA HIS A 531 43.60 17.34 3.21
C HIS A 531 44.86 16.68 2.65
N ASN A 532 45.12 15.41 2.98
CA ASN A 532 46.27 14.69 2.42
C ASN A 532 46.18 14.47 0.90
N ARG A 533 44.97 14.27 0.35
CA ARG A 533 44.76 14.16 -1.11
C ARG A 533 44.96 15.49 -1.85
N LEU A 534 44.59 16.60 -1.23
CA LEU A 534 44.78 17.95 -1.78
C LEU A 534 46.25 18.39 -1.76
N ALA A 535 47.00 17.98 -0.71
CA ALA A 535 48.43 18.22 -0.65
C ALA A 535 49.19 17.47 -1.77
N HIS A 536 48.83 16.20 -2.03
CA HIS A 536 49.44 15.39 -3.09
C HIS A 536 49.14 15.91 -4.51
N THR A 537 47.95 16.46 -4.75
CA THR A 537 47.59 17.05 -6.05
C THR A 537 48.27 18.40 -6.29
N SER A 538 48.57 19.17 -5.24
CA SER A 538 49.33 20.43 -5.36
C SER A 538 50.82 20.24 -5.67
N GLN A 539 51.39 19.08 -5.36
CA GLN A 539 52.78 18.75 -5.72
C GLN A 539 52.92 18.26 -7.16
N LEU A 540 51.89 17.64 -7.72
CA LEU A 540 51.89 17.16 -9.10
C LEU A 540 51.71 18.29 -10.14
N SER A 541 51.09 19.42 -9.78
CA SER A 541 50.93 20.58 -10.67
C SER A 541 52.17 21.49 -10.76
N LYS A 542 53.24 21.21 -10.01
CA LYS A 542 54.52 21.94 -10.08
C LYS A 542 55.59 21.25 -10.91
N LEU A 543 55.26 20.13 -11.56
CA LEU A 543 56.19 19.32 -12.36
C LEU A 543 55.74 19.11 -13.82
N SER A 544 54.81 19.92 -14.33
CA SER A 544 54.41 19.94 -15.75
C SER A 544 54.81 21.24 -16.44
#